data_AF-A0A359E9J0-F1
#
_entry.id   AF-A0A359E9J0-F1
#
_cell.length_a   1.000
_cell.length_b   1.000
_cell.length_c   1.000
_cell.angle_alpha   90.00
_cell.angle_beta   90.00
_cell.angle_gamma   90.00
#
_symmetry.space_group_name_H-M   'P 1'
#
loop_
_entity.id
_entity.type
_entity.pdbx_description
1 polymer ?
#
loop_
_entity_poly.entity_id
_entity_poly.type
_entity_poly.pdbx_seq_one_letter_code
_entity_poly.pdbx_strand_id
1 'polypeptide(L)'
;VNITSSTTGLLIPPSNILIIYSLASGGVSIAALFLAGYLPGILTGLTLMVVAAVWAKKKNFPVGERTSISEISKSFVRALPSLLLLVIVIGGIIAGIFTATEASAIAVIYTLVLGFIYKELN
;
A
#
# COMPACT_ATOMS: atom_id res chain seq x y z
N VAL A 1 3.53 -15.68 7.89
CA VAL A 1 4.11 -14.45 7.32
C VAL A 1 3.03 -13.41 7.02
N ASN A 2 1.87 -13.82 6.51
CA ASN A 2 0.81 -12.89 6.08
C ASN A 2 0.09 -12.13 7.23
N ILE A 3 0.01 -12.71 8.44
CA ILE A 3 -0.69 -12.10 9.58
C ILE A 3 0.07 -10.88 10.14
N THR A 4 1.39 -10.87 10.10
CA THR A 4 2.19 -9.75 10.62
C THR A 4 2.28 -8.59 9.62
N SER A 5 2.27 -8.87 8.32
CA SER A 5 2.33 -7.85 7.26
C SER A 5 1.01 -7.11 7.02
N SER A 6 -0.13 -7.64 7.49
CA SER A 6 -1.45 -7.02 7.32
C SER A 6 -1.53 -5.64 7.98
N THR A 7 -0.85 -5.47 9.12
CA THR A 7 -0.82 -4.20 9.86
C THR A 7 -0.03 -3.11 9.12
N THR A 8 0.94 -3.47 8.29
CA THR A 8 1.69 -2.52 7.47
C THR A 8 0.79 -1.81 6.46
N GLY A 9 -0.21 -2.51 5.91
CA GLY A 9 -1.21 -1.92 5.02
C GLY A 9 -2.13 -0.91 5.71
N LEU A 10 -2.20 -0.93 7.04
CA LEU A 10 -2.93 0.06 7.83
C LEU A 10 -2.09 1.32 8.11
N LEU A 11 -0.76 1.22 8.04
CA LEU A 11 0.18 2.32 8.30
C LEU A 11 0.55 3.08 7.03
N ILE A 12 0.74 2.37 5.92
CA ILE A 12 1.09 3.00 4.64
C ILE A 12 -0.17 3.63 4.04
N PRO A 13 -0.17 4.94 3.74
CA PRO A 13 -1.33 5.59 3.13
C PRO A 13 -1.63 5.06 1.72
N PRO A 14 -2.87 5.17 1.23
CA PRO A 14 -4.06 5.69 1.92
C PRO A 14 -4.64 4.69 2.92
N SER A 15 -4.87 5.13 4.16
CA SER A 15 -5.40 4.29 5.25
C SER A 15 -6.66 4.89 5.85
N ASN A 16 -7.74 4.10 5.89
CA ASN A 16 -9.02 4.50 6.49
C ASN A 16 -8.86 4.89 7.98
N ILE A 17 -7.94 4.25 8.69
CA ILE A 17 -7.71 4.54 10.13
C ILE A 17 -7.19 5.97 10.32
N LEU A 18 -6.29 6.43 9.46
CA LEU A 18 -5.77 7.80 9.52
C LEU A 18 -6.85 8.84 9.19
N ILE A 19 -7.76 8.51 8.27
CA ILE A 19 -8.92 9.36 7.93
C ILE A 19 -9.87 9.48 9.13
N ILE A 20 -10.23 8.36 9.76
CA ILE A 20 -11.09 8.35 10.95
C ILE A 20 -10.41 9.10 12.11
N TYR A 21 -9.10 8.92 12.30
CA TYR A 21 -8.34 9.63 13.33
C TYR A 21 -8.39 11.15 13.10
N SER A 22 -8.16 11.62 11.87
CA SER A 22 -8.31 13.04 11.52
C SER A 22 -9.69 13.57 11.92
N LEU A 23 -10.75 12.83 11.58
CA LEU A 23 -12.13 13.24 11.89
C LEU A 23 -12.37 13.26 13.41
N ALA A 24 -11.92 12.23 14.14
CA ALA A 24 -12.11 12.10 15.58
C ALA A 24 -11.28 13.10 16.41
N SER A 25 -10.11 13.51 15.91
CA SER A 25 -9.18 14.43 16.58
C SER A 25 -9.47 15.91 16.36
N GLY A 26 -10.59 16.24 15.68
CA GLY A 26 -10.99 17.62 15.43
C GLY A 26 -10.43 18.21 14.13
N GLY A 27 -10.10 17.37 13.15
CA GLY A 27 -9.72 17.80 11.80
C GLY A 27 -8.21 17.95 11.56
N VAL A 28 -7.37 17.14 12.24
CA VAL A 28 -5.93 17.11 11.94
C VAL A 28 -5.72 16.81 10.45
N SER A 29 -4.84 17.57 9.79
CA SER A 29 -4.63 17.46 8.34
C SER A 29 -4.35 16.02 7.89
N ILE A 30 -5.21 15.51 7.02
CA ILE A 30 -5.10 14.16 6.45
C ILE A 30 -3.83 14.02 5.61
N ALA A 31 -3.48 15.07 4.86
CA ALA A 31 -2.23 15.11 4.09
C ALA A 31 -1.00 14.98 5.01
N ALA A 32 -1.01 15.65 6.16
CA ALA A 32 0.08 15.56 7.13
C ALA A 32 0.16 14.16 7.77
N LEU A 33 -0.98 13.56 8.13
CA LEU A 33 -1.03 12.20 8.66
C LEU A 33 -0.56 11.16 7.64
N PHE A 34 -0.91 11.34 6.37
CA PHE A 34 -0.44 10.46 5.31
C PHE A 34 1.07 10.57 5.14
N LEU A 35 1.60 11.79 5.05
CA LEU A 35 3.05 12.00 4.94
C LEU A 35 3.80 11.41 6.15
N ALA A 36 3.26 11.60 7.35
CA ALA A 36 3.79 11.05 8.59
C ALA A 36 3.72 9.52 8.64
N GLY A 37 2.73 8.89 8.00
CA GLY A 37 2.55 7.43 7.96
C GLY A 37 3.57 6.68 7.10
N TYR A 38 4.19 7.34 6.11
CA TYR A 38 5.19 6.70 5.26
C TYR A 38 6.41 6.20 6.02
N LEU A 39 6.99 7.05 6.88
CA LEU A 39 8.18 6.70 7.64
C LEU A 39 7.97 5.46 8.54
N PRO A 40 6.96 5.40 9.44
CA PRO A 40 6.72 4.22 10.27
C PRO A 40 6.27 3.02 9.43
N GLY A 41 5.50 3.21 8.35
CA GLY A 41 5.09 2.14 7.44
C GLY A 41 6.27 1.44 6.76
N ILE A 42 7.20 2.22 6.19
CA ILE A 42 8.42 1.71 5.55
C ILE A 42 9.32 1.04 6.58
N LEU A 43 9.54 1.65 7.75
CA LEU A 43 10.35 1.08 8.82
C LEU A 43 9.80 -0.28 9.29
N THR A 44 8.48 -0.36 9.49
CA THR A 44 7.81 -1.61 9.89
C THR A 44 7.93 -2.67 8.80
N GLY A 45 7.69 -2.30 7.53
CA GLY A 45 7.86 -3.19 6.38
C GLY A 45 9.28 -3.75 6.25
N LEU A 46 10.29 -2.88 6.35
CA LEU A 46 11.71 -3.26 6.32
C LEU A 46 12.07 -4.18 7.49
N THR A 47 11.62 -3.85 8.70
CA THR A 47 11.88 -4.68 9.88
C THR A 47 11.29 -6.07 9.72
N LEU A 48 10.05 -6.18 9.22
CA LEU A 48 9.42 -7.46 8.95
C LEU A 48 10.16 -8.26 7.87
N MET A 49 10.61 -7.61 6.79
CA MET A 49 11.41 -8.25 5.74
C MET A 49 12.72 -8.82 6.30
N VAL A 50 13.42 -8.05 7.15
CA VAL A 50 14.66 -8.50 7.79
C VAL A 50 14.40 -9.70 8.69
N VAL A 51 13.40 -9.62 9.57
CA VAL A 51 13.04 -10.72 10.48
C VAL A 51 12.67 -11.98 9.69
N ALA A 52 11.88 -11.84 8.62
CA ALA A 52 11.51 -12.96 7.77
C ALA A 52 12.74 -13.59 7.09
N ALA A 53 13.66 -12.79 6.55
CA ALA A 53 14.88 -13.28 5.91
C ALA A 53 15.80 -14.01 6.90
N VAL A 54 16.01 -13.46 8.10
CA VAL A 54 16.81 -14.09 9.16
C VAL A 54 16.18 -15.41 9.60
N TRP A 55 14.87 -15.43 9.82
CA TRP A 55 14.16 -16.64 10.23
C TRP A 55 14.19 -17.72 9.16
N ALA A 56 14.02 -17.34 7.89
CA ALA A 56 14.06 -18.26 6.78
C ALA A 56 15.43 -18.91 6.61
N LYS A 57 16.51 -18.13 6.75
CA LYS A 57 17.88 -18.63 6.73
C LYS A 57 18.15 -19.55 7.93
N LYS A 58 17.67 -19.21 9.12
CA LYS A 58 17.84 -20.02 10.35
C LYS A 58 17.11 -21.36 10.27
N LYS A 59 15.94 -21.42 9.63
CA LYS A 59 15.13 -22.64 9.48
C LYS A 59 15.41 -23.44 8.21
N ASN A 60 16.36 -23.01 7.36
CA ASN A 60 16.69 -23.65 6.09
C ASN A 60 15.44 -23.97 5.24
N PHE A 61 14.58 -22.97 5.03
CA PHE A 61 13.44 -23.15 4.13
C PHE A 61 13.91 -23.43 2.70
N PRO A 62 13.19 -24.27 1.94
CA PRO A 62 13.50 -24.51 0.54
C PRO A 62 13.41 -23.19 -0.24
N VAL A 63 14.46 -22.90 -1.02
CA VAL A 63 14.51 -21.75 -1.92
C VAL A 63 13.86 -22.11 -3.24
N GLY A 64 12.94 -21.27 -3.72
CA GLY A 64 12.35 -21.40 -5.04
C GLY A 64 13.34 -21.08 -6.17
N GLU A 65 12.93 -21.34 -7.40
CA GLU A 65 13.71 -20.99 -8.59
C GLU A 65 13.97 -19.47 -8.67
N ARG A 66 15.16 -19.09 -9.15
CA ARG A 66 15.51 -17.68 -9.32
C ARG A 66 14.68 -17.08 -10.45
N THR A 67 13.88 -16.09 -10.11
CA THR A 67 13.11 -15.31 -11.09
C THR A 67 14.04 -14.55 -12.02
N SER A 68 13.76 -14.58 -13.32
CA SER A 68 14.55 -13.85 -14.31
C SER A 68 14.31 -12.33 -14.21
N ILE A 69 15.31 -11.52 -14.58
CA ILE A 69 15.18 -10.05 -14.61
C ILE A 69 14.01 -9.60 -15.50
N SER A 70 13.75 -10.36 -16.58
CA SER A 70 12.61 -10.14 -17.49
C SER A 70 11.26 -10.35 -16.79
N GLU A 71 11.13 -11.37 -15.95
CA GLU A 71 9.90 -11.60 -15.18
C GLU A 71 9.71 -10.56 -14.08
N ILE A 72 10.81 -10.09 -13.46
CA ILE A 72 10.76 -9.01 -12.47
C ILE A 72 10.24 -7.72 -13.10
N SER A 73 10.77 -7.33 -14.27
CA SER A 73 10.32 -6.11 -14.96
C SER A 73 8.87 -6.23 -15.44
N LYS A 74 8.47 -7.40 -15.97
CA LYS A 74 7.09 -7.67 -16.39
C LYS A 74 6.12 -7.60 -15.21
N SER A 75 6.51 -8.15 -14.06
CA SER A 75 5.74 -8.08 -12.81
C SER A 75 5.62 -6.66 -12.29
N PHE A 76 6.71 -5.88 -12.35
CA PHE A 76 6.72 -4.48 -11.96
C PHE A 76 5.77 -3.64 -12.82
N VAL A 77 5.84 -3.81 -14.15
CA VAL A 77 4.92 -3.12 -15.08
C VAL A 77 3.47 -3.53 -14.84
N ARG A 78 3.22 -4.81 -14.53
CA ARG A 78 1.88 -5.27 -14.16
C ARG A 78 1.38 -4.65 -12.86
N ALA A 79 2.25 -4.31 -11.93
CA ALA A 79 1.91 -3.67 -10.66
C ALA A 79 1.78 -2.13 -10.74
N LEU A 80 2.27 -1.50 -11.81
CA LEU A 80 2.19 -0.04 -12.00
C LEU A 80 0.76 0.53 -11.85
N PRO A 81 -0.30 -0.06 -12.47
CA PRO A 81 -1.65 0.43 -12.29
C PRO A 81 -2.09 0.42 -10.82
N SER A 82 -1.79 -0.64 -10.06
CA SER A 82 -2.08 -0.68 -8.63
C SER A 82 -1.32 0.39 -7.84
N LEU A 83 -0.07 0.69 -8.23
CA LEU A 83 0.73 1.77 -7.63
C LEU A 83 0.19 3.17 -7.98
N LEU A 84 -0.41 3.36 -9.16
CA LEU A 84 -1.01 4.64 -9.54
C LEU A 84 -2.14 5.06 -8.61
N LEU A 85 -2.85 4.12 -7.98
CA LEU A 85 -3.87 4.44 -6.97
C LEU A 85 -3.29 5.29 -5.83
N LEU A 86 -2.08 4.97 -5.37
CA LEU A 86 -1.38 5.74 -4.33
C LEU A 86 -1.20 7.19 -4.78
N VAL A 87 -0.75 7.37 -6.01
CA VAL A 87 -0.48 8.69 -6.61
C VAL A 87 -1.77 9.48 -6.82
N ILE A 88 -2.84 8.84 -7.30
CA ILE A 88 -4.14 9.47 -7.53
C ILE A 88 -4.72 9.98 -6.21
N VAL A 89 -4.75 9.14 -5.18
CA VAL A 89 -5.36 9.48 -3.88
C VAL A 89 -4.53 10.53 -3.17
N ILE A 90 -3.22 10.33 -3.03
CA ILE A 90 -2.37 11.25 -2.27
C ILE A 90 -2.12 12.53 -3.05
N GLY A 91 -1.84 12.42 -4.35
CA GLY A 91 -1.68 13.58 -5.23
C GLY A 91 -2.95 14.42 -5.28
N GLY A 92 -4.13 13.79 -5.36
CA GLY A 92 -5.42 14.49 -5.34
C GLY A 92 -5.70 15.22 -4.03
N ILE A 93 -5.38 14.60 -2.89
CA ILE A 93 -5.56 15.21 -1.56
C ILE A 93 -4.56 16.34 -1.33
N ILE A 94 -3.27 16.13 -1.63
CA ILE A 94 -2.22 17.15 -1.42
C ILE A 94 -2.40 18.35 -2.35
N ALA A 95 -2.80 18.11 -3.62
CA ALA A 95 -3.08 19.17 -4.57
C ALA A 95 -4.41 19.90 -4.31
N GLY A 96 -5.21 19.45 -3.32
CA GLY A 96 -6.50 20.06 -2.97
C GLY A 96 -7.59 19.84 -4.03
N ILE A 97 -7.41 18.87 -4.93
CA ILE A 97 -8.39 18.55 -5.98
C ILE A 97 -9.60 17.85 -5.37
N PHE A 98 -9.37 16.97 -4.39
CA PHE A 98 -10.41 16.21 -3.69
C PHE A 98 -10.13 16.14 -2.19
N THR A 99 -11.18 16.13 -1.39
CA THR A 99 -11.15 15.79 0.03
C THR A 99 -10.94 14.28 0.25
N ALA A 100 -10.61 13.87 1.46
CA ALA A 100 -10.35 12.45 1.75
C ALA A 100 -11.56 11.53 1.49
N THR A 101 -12.77 12.06 1.68
CA THR A 101 -14.01 11.32 1.42
C THR A 101 -14.20 11.10 -0.08
N GLU A 102 -13.98 12.14 -0.90
CA GLU A 102 -14.05 12.05 -2.37
C GLU A 102 -12.94 11.16 -2.94
N ALA A 103 -11.72 11.27 -2.40
CA ALA A 103 -10.60 10.44 -2.79
C ALA A 103 -10.86 8.95 -2.49
N SER A 104 -11.58 8.63 -1.42
CA SER A 104 -11.99 7.26 -1.09
C SER A 104 -12.99 6.71 -2.12
N ALA A 105 -13.95 7.52 -2.57
CA ALA A 105 -14.88 7.12 -3.62
C ALA A 105 -14.15 6.87 -4.96
N ILE A 106 -13.22 7.75 -5.33
CA ILE A 106 -12.38 7.58 -6.53
C ILE A 106 -11.53 6.32 -6.44
N ALA A 107 -10.95 6.05 -5.26
CA ALA A 107 -10.15 4.84 -5.03
C ALA A 107 -10.97 3.57 -5.27
N VAL A 108 -12.21 3.52 -4.75
CA VAL A 108 -13.11 2.37 -4.97
C VAL A 108 -13.44 2.18 -6.44
N ILE A 109 -13.76 3.24 -7.17
CA ILE A 109 -14.05 3.15 -8.61
C ILE A 109 -12.81 2.66 -9.37
N TYR A 110 -11.63 3.20 -9.04
CA TYR A 110 -10.38 2.82 -9.69
C TYR A 110 -10.03 1.35 -9.42
N THR A 111 -10.10 0.88 -8.17
CA THR A 111 -9.81 -0.52 -7.83
C THR A 111 -10.82 -1.47 -8.46
N LEU A 112 -12.09 -1.08 -8.56
CA LEU A 112 -13.12 -1.90 -9.20
C LEU A 112 -12.80 -2.11 -10.68
N VAL A 113 -12.45 -1.05 -11.40
CA VAL A 113 -12.01 -1.13 -12.81
C VAL A 113 -10.76 -2.00 -12.94
N LEU A 114 -9.78 -1.82 -12.04
CA LEU A 114 -8.56 -2.63 -12.01
C LEU A 114 -8.85 -4.12 -11.80
N GLY A 115 -9.79 -4.45 -10.91
CA GLY A 115 -10.21 -5.82 -10.61
C GLY A 115 -10.81 -6.53 -11.82
N PHE A 116 -11.57 -5.81 -12.65
CA PHE A 116 -12.05 -6.33 -13.94
C PHE A 116 -10.92 -6.52 -14.95
N ILE A 117 -9.96 -5.59 -15.04
CA ILE A 117 -8.80 -5.69 -15.95
C ILE A 117 -7.92 -6.89 -15.59
N TYR A 118 -7.67 -7.11 -14.29
CA TYR A 118 -6.90 -8.25 -13.80
C TYR A 118 -7.69 -9.55 -13.77
N LYS A 119 -8.99 -9.52 -14.10
CA LYS A 119 -9.89 -10.68 -14.07
C LYS A 119 -9.92 -11.36 -12.70
N GLU A 120 -9.81 -10.58 -11.62
CA GLU A 120 -9.99 -11.09 -10.24
C GLU A 120 -11.45 -11.09 -9.80
N LEU A 121 -12.32 -10.37 -10.54
CA LEU A 121 -13.75 -10.20 -10.24
C LEU A 121 -14.68 -10.89 -11.27
N ASN A 122 -14.16 -11.83 -12.06
CA ASN A 122 -14.91 -12.63 -13.05
C ASN A 122 -14.72 -14.13 -12.80
#